data_AF-A0A939RGE1-F1
#
_entry.id   AF-A0A939RGE1-F1
#
_cell.length_a   1.000
_cell.length_b   1.000
_cell.length_c   1.000
_cell.angle_alpha   90.00
_cell.angle_beta   90.00
_cell.angle_gamma   90.00
#
_symmetry.space_group_name_H-M   'P 1'
#
loop_
_entity.id
_entity.type
_entity.pdbx_description
1 polymer ?
#
loop_
_entity_poly.entity_id
_entity_poly.type
_entity_poly.pdbx_seq_one_letter_code
_entity_poly.pdbx_strand_id
1 'polypeptide(L)'
;MRIGAGIYERKDGRFEARYRKGISSDGKAVYASVYGRTRDEAEAKRAAITAKPTLGERLAGINHKQLNLLILGAGSHGRQVMDIAEELGTFQKVSLLDDSVTSDRIIGRCYEAVDFLNEYPCAFIAIGNNKIRKRYAEFLWEKNFILPKIISPGAKVARGTKIGEGSIVLPGAVVEEGAEIGNFCIIDPDVVVHSGEKIVEYTHLTLT
;
A
#
# COMPACT_ATOMS: atom_id res chain seq x y z
N MET A 1 30.66 -11.83 6.17
CA MET A 1 29.91 -12.88 5.44
C MET A 1 28.43 -12.52 5.45
N ARG A 2 27.69 -12.67 4.34
CA ARG A 2 26.23 -12.50 4.37
C ARG A 2 25.62 -13.77 4.95
N ILE A 3 24.82 -13.63 5.99
CA ILE A 3 24.29 -14.77 6.77
C ILE A 3 22.75 -14.79 6.80
N GLY A 4 22.11 -13.84 6.12
CA GLY A 4 20.65 -13.76 6.01
C GLY A 4 20.17 -12.64 5.08
N ALA A 5 18.85 -12.40 5.07
CA ALA A 5 18.24 -11.30 4.34
C ALA A 5 18.65 -9.94 4.94
N GLY A 6 19.68 -9.32 4.37
CA GLY A 6 20.20 -8.02 4.82
C GLY A 6 21.04 -8.08 6.10
N ILE A 7 21.45 -9.25 6.56
CA ILE A 7 22.30 -9.43 7.75
C ILE A 7 23.70 -9.93 7.34
N TYR A 8 24.73 -9.30 7.89
CA TYR A 8 26.13 -9.57 7.59
C TYR A 8 26.96 -9.69 8.86
N GLU A 9 27.77 -10.74 8.98
CA GLU A 9 28.81 -10.85 10.01
C GLU A 9 30.08 -10.13 9.53
N ARG A 10 30.64 -9.26 10.38
CA ARG A 10 31.82 -8.46 10.10
C ARG A 10 33.07 -9.13 10.67
N LYS A 11 34.24 -8.78 10.13
CA LYS A 11 35.54 -9.35 10.57
C LYS A 11 35.86 -9.09 12.04
N ASP A 12 35.25 -8.07 12.64
CA ASP A 12 35.38 -7.71 14.04
C ASP A 12 34.36 -8.42 14.96
N GLY A 13 33.62 -9.41 14.44
CA GLY A 13 32.63 -10.20 15.18
C GLY A 13 31.26 -9.53 15.35
N ARG A 14 31.08 -8.30 14.85
CA ARG A 14 29.77 -7.62 14.92
C ARG A 14 28.83 -8.06 13.80
N PHE A 15 27.54 -7.94 14.06
CA PHE A 15 26.48 -8.19 13.09
C PHE A 15 25.96 -6.85 12.53
N GLU A 16 26.02 -6.67 11.22
CA GLU A 16 25.48 -5.54 10.47
C GLU A 16 24.11 -5.92 9.90
N ALA A 17 23.07 -5.16 10.23
CA ALA A 17 21.75 -5.28 9.63
C ALA A 17 21.46 -4.06 8.75
N ARG A 18 21.35 -4.29 7.43
CA ARG A 18 20.98 -3.26 6.45
C ARG A 18 19.48 -3.09 6.36
N TYR A 19 19.04 -1.84 6.23
CA TYR A 19 17.65 -1.45 6.02
C TYR A 19 17.54 -0.31 5.01
N ARG A 20 16.37 -0.18 4.40
CA ARG A 20 16.06 0.95 3.52
C ARG A 20 15.75 2.17 4.40
N LYS A 21 16.48 3.25 4.18
CA LYS A 21 16.34 4.53 4.88
C LYS A 21 15.34 5.46 4.20
N GLY A 22 15.14 5.32 2.89
CA GLY A 22 14.20 6.12 2.12
C GLY A 22 14.46 6.03 0.61
N ILE A 23 14.09 7.08 -0.11
CA ILE A 23 14.31 7.25 -1.55
C ILE A 23 15.03 8.58 -1.78
N SER A 24 16.05 8.61 -2.64
CA SER A 24 16.73 9.83 -3.04
C SER A 24 15.89 10.65 -4.03
N SER A 25 16.29 11.91 -4.26
CA SER A 25 15.62 12.82 -5.20
C SER A 25 15.52 12.28 -6.63
N ASP A 26 16.42 11.38 -7.03
CA ASP A 26 16.42 10.69 -8.33
C ASP A 26 15.63 9.35 -8.32
N GLY A 27 14.87 9.08 -7.26
CA GLY A 27 13.99 7.91 -7.17
C GLY A 27 14.70 6.58 -6.82
N LYS A 28 15.98 6.61 -6.45
CA LYS A 28 16.72 5.41 -6.04
C LYS A 28 16.54 5.11 -4.55
N ALA A 29 16.48 3.82 -4.19
CA ALA A 29 16.41 3.41 -2.79
C ALA A 29 17.73 3.74 -2.06
N VAL A 30 17.63 4.42 -0.93
CA VAL A 30 18.76 4.74 -0.06
C VAL A 30 18.76 3.77 1.11
N TYR A 31 19.91 3.18 1.43
CA TYR A 31 20.07 2.20 2.50
C TYR A 31 20.96 2.72 3.63
N ALA A 32 20.74 2.20 4.84
CA ALA A 32 21.56 2.42 6.02
C ALA A 32 21.78 1.10 6.77
N SER A 33 22.66 1.12 7.77
CA SER A 33 23.03 -0.06 8.56
C SER A 33 22.92 0.23 10.05
N VAL A 34 22.51 -0.78 10.82
CA VAL A 34 22.67 -0.83 12.28
C VAL A 34 23.52 -2.03 12.69
N TYR A 35 24.12 -1.94 13.87
CA TYR A 35 25.06 -2.93 14.37
C TYR A 35 24.61 -3.52 15.72
N GLY A 36 24.79 -4.82 15.87
CA GLY A 36 24.60 -5.59 17.10
C GLY A 36 25.83 -6.43 17.43
N ARG A 37 25.99 -6.78 18.71
CA ARG A 37 27.00 -7.75 19.17
C ARG A 37 26.56 -9.19 18.86
N THR A 38 25.25 -9.43 18.81
CA THR A 38 24.66 -10.69 18.33
C THR A 38 23.79 -10.45 17.10
N ARG A 39 23.48 -11.54 16.38
CA ARG A 39 22.54 -11.52 15.25
C ARG A 39 21.17 -10.97 15.67
N ASP A 40 20.60 -11.52 16.75
CA ASP A 40 19.27 -11.15 17.24
C ASP A 40 19.22 -9.67 17.65
N GLU A 41 20.29 -9.14 18.23
CA GLU A 41 20.38 -7.72 18.59
C GLU A 41 20.37 -6.83 17.33
N ALA A 42 21.12 -7.20 16.28
CA ALA A 42 21.13 -6.45 15.03
C ALA A 42 19.78 -6.51 14.29
N GLU A 43 19.13 -7.68 14.31
CA GLU A 43 17.79 -7.88 13.74
C GLU A 43 16.72 -7.09 14.50
N ALA A 44 16.73 -7.12 15.83
CA ALA A 44 15.79 -6.37 16.67
C ALA A 44 15.97 -4.85 16.50
N LYS A 45 17.22 -4.35 16.50
CA LYS A 45 17.51 -2.93 16.22
C LYS A 45 17.00 -2.50 14.85
N ARG A 46 17.22 -3.34 13.82
CA ARG A 46 16.68 -3.09 12.48
C ARG A 46 15.15 -3.05 12.51
N ALA A 47 14.52 -4.06 13.12
CA ALA A 47 13.07 -4.18 13.19
C ALA A 47 12.43 -2.97 13.86
N ALA A 48 13.00 -2.48 14.97
CA ALA A 48 12.53 -1.27 15.66
C ALA A 48 12.61 -0.01 14.79
N ILE A 49 13.67 0.13 13.98
CA ILE A 49 13.84 1.28 13.07
C ILE A 49 12.91 1.19 11.86
N THR A 50 12.67 -0.02 11.36
CA THR A 50 11.77 -0.26 10.21
C THR A 50 10.32 -0.52 10.63
N ALA A 51 10.02 -0.45 11.92
CA ALA A 51 8.69 -0.69 12.44
C ALA A 51 7.74 0.35 11.86
N LYS A 52 6.64 -0.13 11.28
CA LYS A 52 5.61 0.76 10.76
C LYS A 52 4.71 1.19 11.92
N PRO A 53 4.38 2.48 12.03
CA PRO A 53 3.40 2.92 13.02
C PRO A 53 2.08 2.21 12.79
N THR A 54 1.41 1.83 13.87
CA THR A 54 0.05 1.28 13.86
C THR A 54 -0.92 2.29 13.24
N LEU A 55 -2.06 1.81 12.72
CA LEU A 55 -3.09 2.72 12.22
C LEU A 55 -3.50 3.76 13.28
N GLY A 56 -3.63 3.35 14.55
CA GLY A 56 -3.94 4.28 15.65
C GLY A 56 -2.89 5.38 15.83
N GLU A 57 -1.59 5.04 15.76
CA GLU A 57 -0.50 6.02 15.86
C GLU A 57 -0.45 6.95 14.66
N ARG A 58 -0.74 6.45 13.44
CA ARG A 58 -0.82 7.28 12.22
C ARG A 58 -1.97 8.27 12.27
N LEU A 59 -3.06 7.90 12.94
CA LEU A 59 -4.26 8.70 13.07
C LEU A 59 -4.13 9.80 14.14
N ALA A 60 -3.31 9.63 15.17
CA ALA A 60 -3.25 10.52 16.35
C ALA A 60 -2.98 12.02 16.09
N GLY A 61 -2.55 12.41 14.88
CA GLY A 61 -2.31 13.81 14.48
C GLY A 61 -3.17 14.33 13.33
N ILE A 62 -4.11 13.53 12.81
CA ILE A 62 -4.95 13.90 11.65
C ILE A 62 -6.25 14.52 12.17
N ASN A 63 -6.63 15.70 11.67
CA ASN A 63 -7.93 16.29 11.99
C ASN A 63 -9.05 15.50 11.26
N HIS A 64 -9.58 14.47 11.92
CA HIS A 64 -10.46 13.43 11.37
C HIS A 64 -11.84 13.86 10.90
N LYS A 65 -12.12 15.15 10.72
CA LYS A 65 -13.51 15.58 10.47
C LYS A 65 -14.08 15.01 9.16
N GLN A 66 -13.24 14.64 8.18
CA GLN A 66 -13.67 13.97 6.94
C GLN A 66 -12.58 13.00 6.42
N LEU A 67 -12.95 11.76 6.10
CA LEU A 67 -12.09 10.78 5.43
C LEU A 67 -12.20 11.00 3.91
N ASN A 68 -11.49 12.00 3.39
CA ASN A 68 -11.42 12.20 1.95
C ASN A 68 -10.37 11.27 1.31
N LEU A 69 -10.64 10.81 0.09
CA LEU A 69 -9.82 9.86 -0.65
C LEU A 69 -9.13 10.49 -1.85
N LEU A 70 -7.81 10.31 -1.91
CA LEU A 70 -7.00 10.64 -3.08
C LEU A 70 -6.65 9.37 -3.85
N ILE A 71 -6.97 9.32 -5.14
CA ILE A 71 -6.68 8.16 -6.00
C ILE A 71 -5.50 8.50 -6.90
N LEU A 72 -4.41 7.74 -6.79
CA LEU A 72 -3.23 7.88 -7.64
C LEU A 72 -3.40 7.02 -8.90
N GLY A 73 -3.44 7.66 -10.06
CA GLY A 73 -3.73 7.08 -11.36
C GLY A 73 -5.17 7.38 -11.79
N ALA A 74 -5.32 8.03 -12.94
CA ALA A 74 -6.58 8.41 -13.58
C ALA A 74 -6.84 7.68 -14.91
N GLY A 75 -6.12 6.57 -15.14
CA GLY A 75 -6.41 5.62 -16.22
C GLY A 75 -7.79 4.94 -16.06
N SER A 76 -8.08 3.94 -16.91
CA SER A 76 -9.36 3.21 -16.84
C SER A 76 -9.61 2.61 -15.45
N HIS A 77 -8.59 1.97 -14.86
CA HIS A 77 -8.68 1.43 -13.50
C HIS A 77 -8.91 2.53 -12.45
N GLY A 78 -8.23 3.67 -12.56
CA GLY A 78 -8.43 4.83 -11.67
C GLY A 78 -9.86 5.35 -11.64
N ARG A 79 -10.47 5.47 -12.82
CA ARG A 79 -11.88 5.88 -12.94
C ARG A 79 -12.82 4.85 -12.32
N GLN A 80 -12.57 3.57 -12.55
CA GLN A 80 -13.36 2.49 -11.93
C GLN A 80 -13.24 2.50 -10.40
N VAL A 81 -12.04 2.72 -9.85
CA VAL A 81 -11.84 2.86 -8.39
C VAL A 81 -12.62 4.07 -7.86
N MET A 82 -12.63 5.19 -8.59
CA MET A 82 -13.40 6.38 -8.22
C MET A 82 -14.90 6.09 -8.18
N ASP A 83 -15.44 5.46 -9.21
CA ASP A 83 -16.86 5.10 -9.29
C ASP A 83 -17.27 4.20 -8.10
N ILE A 84 -16.44 3.20 -7.76
CA ILE A 84 -16.68 2.31 -6.61
C ILE A 84 -16.60 3.08 -5.29
N ALA A 85 -15.63 3.99 -5.14
CA ALA A 85 -15.48 4.79 -3.93
C ALA A 85 -16.66 5.75 -3.71
N GLU A 86 -17.17 6.35 -4.79
CA GLU A 86 -18.37 7.19 -4.78
C GLU A 86 -19.62 6.34 -4.45
N GLU A 87 -19.78 5.15 -5.04
CA GLU A 87 -20.89 4.22 -4.78
C GLU A 87 -20.93 3.75 -3.31
N LEU A 88 -19.76 3.46 -2.72
CA LEU A 88 -19.64 3.08 -1.32
C LEU A 88 -20.06 4.19 -0.34
N GLY A 89 -20.07 5.45 -0.77
CA GLY A 89 -20.47 6.61 0.06
C GLY A 89 -19.66 6.81 1.35
N THR A 90 -18.51 6.13 1.47
CA THR A 90 -17.71 6.11 2.70
C THR A 90 -16.79 7.33 2.80
N PHE A 91 -16.35 7.87 1.66
CA PHE A 91 -15.48 9.04 1.58
C PHE A 91 -16.30 10.28 1.22
N GLN A 92 -16.11 11.39 1.94
CA GLN A 92 -16.89 12.61 1.69
C GLN A 92 -16.48 13.30 0.38
N LYS A 93 -15.21 13.20 0.01
CA LYS A 93 -14.64 13.73 -1.23
C LYS A 93 -13.68 12.71 -1.83
N VAL A 94 -13.74 12.57 -3.15
CA VAL A 94 -12.82 11.73 -3.93
C VAL A 94 -12.17 12.59 -5.02
N SER A 95 -10.86 12.48 -5.20
CA SER A 95 -10.14 13.22 -6.24
C SER A 95 -8.99 12.40 -6.80
N LEU A 96 -8.56 12.72 -8.03
CA LEU A 96 -7.54 11.95 -8.75
C LEU A 96 -6.22 12.72 -8.82
N LEU A 97 -5.12 11.97 -8.88
CA LEU A 97 -3.80 12.43 -9.29
C LEU A 97 -3.33 11.62 -10.50
N ASP A 98 -2.68 12.24 -11.47
CA ASP A 98 -2.10 11.51 -12.61
C ASP A 98 -0.88 12.21 -13.20
N ASP A 99 0.14 11.44 -13.57
CA ASP A 99 1.40 11.95 -14.12
C ASP A 99 1.36 12.20 -15.64
N SER A 100 0.32 11.74 -16.33
CA SER A 100 0.24 11.68 -17.79
C SER A 100 -1.04 12.24 -18.40
N VAL A 101 -2.13 12.27 -17.65
CA VAL A 101 -3.46 12.70 -18.11
C VAL A 101 -3.93 13.93 -17.33
N THR A 102 -4.74 14.77 -17.96
CA THR A 102 -5.39 15.94 -17.34
C THR A 102 -6.89 15.86 -17.54
N SER A 103 -7.65 16.19 -16.48
CA SER A 103 -9.11 16.33 -16.51
C SER A 103 -9.56 17.14 -15.28
N ASP A 104 -10.80 17.63 -15.25
CA ASP A 104 -11.32 18.44 -14.15
C ASP A 104 -11.33 17.75 -12.78
N ARG A 105 -11.28 16.40 -12.78
CA ARG A 105 -11.23 15.59 -11.56
C ARG A 105 -9.80 15.28 -11.09
N ILE A 106 -8.78 15.65 -11.88
CA ILE A 106 -7.36 15.48 -11.56
C ILE A 106 -6.84 16.77 -10.95
N ILE A 107 -6.44 16.73 -9.68
CA ILE A 107 -6.05 17.92 -8.91
C ILE A 107 -4.53 18.12 -8.82
N GLY A 108 -3.75 17.22 -9.41
CA GLY A 108 -2.28 17.27 -9.39
C GLY A 108 -1.61 16.00 -9.92
N ARG A 109 -0.30 15.93 -9.72
CA ARG A 109 0.57 14.80 -10.04
C ARG A 109 0.67 13.83 -8.87
N CYS A 110 0.99 12.57 -9.13
CA CYS A 110 1.02 11.53 -8.10
C CYS A 110 2.06 11.80 -7.00
N TYR A 111 3.18 12.45 -7.35
CA TYR A 111 4.23 12.79 -6.37
C TYR A 111 3.85 13.97 -5.47
N GLU A 112 2.85 14.77 -5.84
CA GLU A 112 2.33 15.91 -5.07
C GLU A 112 1.32 15.47 -4.01
N ALA A 113 1.03 14.17 -3.88
CA ALA A 113 0.02 13.66 -2.93
C ALA A 113 0.18 14.23 -1.51
N VAL A 114 1.42 14.37 -1.03
CA VAL A 114 1.72 14.91 0.31
C VAL A 114 1.20 16.33 0.54
N ASP A 115 1.10 17.14 -0.52
CA ASP A 115 0.61 18.51 -0.44
C ASP A 115 -0.89 18.54 -0.12
N PHE A 116 -1.59 17.43 -0.40
CA PHE A 116 -3.02 17.24 -0.15
C PHE A 116 -3.33 16.48 1.14
N LEU A 117 -2.32 16.00 1.90
CA LEU A 117 -2.51 15.10 3.05
C LEU A 117 -3.49 15.63 4.10
N ASN A 118 -3.45 16.94 4.38
CA ASN A 118 -4.32 17.56 5.37
C ASN A 118 -5.80 17.53 4.97
N GLU A 119 -6.10 17.59 3.67
CA GLU A 119 -7.46 17.52 3.15
C GLU A 119 -7.86 16.08 2.82
N TYR A 120 -6.92 15.26 2.35
CA TYR A 120 -7.10 13.87 1.92
C TYR A 120 -6.22 12.94 2.74
N PRO A 121 -6.66 12.53 3.94
CA PRO A 121 -5.87 11.62 4.76
C PRO A 121 -5.84 10.19 4.22
N CYS A 122 -6.79 9.81 3.34
CA CYS A 122 -6.81 8.51 2.69
C CYS A 122 -6.25 8.59 1.28
N ALA A 123 -5.50 7.56 0.87
CA ALA A 123 -5.03 7.43 -0.51
C ALA A 123 -5.16 5.99 -1.03
N PHE A 124 -5.52 5.84 -2.31
CA PHE A 124 -5.57 4.56 -3.00
C PHE A 124 -4.74 4.59 -4.28
N ILE A 125 -4.01 3.52 -4.57
CA ILE A 125 -3.08 3.46 -5.71
C ILE A 125 -3.71 2.66 -6.84
N ALA A 126 -4.37 3.35 -7.77
CA ALA A 126 -5.03 2.76 -8.92
C ALA A 126 -4.09 2.62 -10.13
N ILE A 127 -2.93 1.98 -9.90
CA ILE A 127 -1.90 1.74 -10.91
C ILE A 127 -1.70 0.24 -11.08
N GLY A 128 -1.98 -0.28 -12.29
CA GLY A 128 -1.87 -1.71 -12.60
C GLY A 128 -0.42 -2.24 -12.55
N ASN A 129 0.57 -1.42 -12.88
CA ASN A 129 1.98 -1.85 -12.82
C ASN A 129 2.43 -2.11 -11.36
N ASN A 130 2.71 -3.37 -11.04
CA ASN A 130 3.07 -3.79 -9.67
C ASN A 130 4.28 -3.06 -9.09
N LYS A 131 5.31 -2.76 -9.91
CA LYS A 131 6.52 -2.06 -9.45
C LYS A 131 6.23 -0.61 -9.09
N ILE A 132 5.44 0.07 -9.92
CA ILE A 132 5.03 1.47 -9.67
C ILE A 132 4.09 1.53 -8.46
N ARG A 133 3.11 0.62 -8.38
CA ARG A 133 2.20 0.50 -7.24
C ARG A 133 2.96 0.32 -5.92
N LYS A 134 3.96 -0.56 -5.90
CA LYS A 134 4.84 -0.73 -4.74
C LYS A 134 5.61 0.53 -4.35
N ARG A 135 6.18 1.24 -5.34
CA ARG A 135 6.89 2.50 -5.07
C ARG A 135 5.98 3.55 -4.44
N TYR A 136 4.77 3.72 -4.94
CA TYR A 136 3.81 4.69 -4.36
C TYR A 136 3.27 4.22 -3.01
N ALA A 137 3.09 2.92 -2.79
CA ALA A 137 2.72 2.38 -1.48
C ALA A 137 3.75 2.74 -0.40
N GLU A 138 5.03 2.57 -0.70
CA GLU A 138 6.13 2.95 0.19
C GLU A 138 6.14 4.46 0.46
N PHE A 139 6.02 5.27 -0.60
CA PHE A 139 5.95 6.73 -0.49
C PHE A 139 4.78 7.21 0.39
N LEU A 140 3.57 6.71 0.15
CA LEU A 140 2.39 7.13 0.90
C LEU A 140 2.43 6.63 2.36
N TRP A 141 2.99 5.44 2.60
CA TRP A 141 3.24 4.97 3.97
C TRP A 141 4.19 5.90 4.73
N GLU A 142 5.33 6.25 4.15
CA GLU A 142 6.32 7.17 4.73
C GLU A 142 5.72 8.55 5.06
N LYS A 143 4.66 8.94 4.34
CA LYS A 143 3.91 10.20 4.54
C LYS A 143 2.66 10.07 5.40
N ASN A 144 2.46 8.92 6.05
CA ASN A 144 1.35 8.67 6.98
C ASN A 144 -0.08 8.68 6.38
N PHE A 145 -0.25 8.46 5.07
CA PHE A 145 -1.57 8.27 4.47
C PHE A 145 -2.28 6.99 4.93
N ILE A 146 -3.57 7.06 5.24
CA ILE A 146 -4.40 5.87 5.42
C ILE A 146 -4.57 5.20 4.05
N LEU A 147 -4.27 3.91 3.93
CA LEU A 147 -4.35 3.16 2.68
C LEU A 147 -5.50 2.15 2.76
N PRO A 148 -6.76 2.59 2.55
CA PRO A 148 -7.91 1.71 2.71
C PRO A 148 -7.85 0.58 1.68
N LYS A 149 -8.39 -0.57 2.07
CA LYS A 149 -8.85 -1.55 1.09
C LYS A 149 -10.21 -1.12 0.56
N ILE A 150 -10.47 -1.40 -0.71
CA ILE A 150 -11.73 -1.10 -1.38
C ILE A 150 -12.38 -2.41 -1.80
N ILE A 151 -13.63 -2.64 -1.40
CA ILE A 151 -14.38 -3.83 -1.79
C ILE A 151 -15.62 -3.30 -2.50
N SER A 152 -15.76 -3.60 -3.78
CA SER A 152 -16.95 -3.17 -4.53
C SER A 152 -18.21 -3.76 -3.91
N PRO A 153 -19.33 -3.00 -3.86
CA PRO A 153 -20.65 -3.56 -3.51
C PRO A 153 -21.06 -4.76 -4.36
N GLY A 154 -20.53 -4.86 -5.59
CA GLY A 154 -20.76 -5.98 -6.51
C GLY A 154 -19.89 -7.22 -6.24
N ALA A 155 -18.96 -7.18 -5.29
CA ALA A 155 -18.12 -8.33 -4.94
C ALA A 155 -18.76 -9.21 -3.85
N LYS A 156 -18.50 -10.51 -3.89
CA LYS A 156 -18.91 -11.46 -2.83
C LYS A 156 -17.71 -11.86 -2.00
N VAL A 157 -17.63 -11.37 -0.77
CA VAL A 157 -16.53 -11.69 0.16
C VAL A 157 -17.08 -12.49 1.34
N ALA A 158 -16.60 -13.73 1.50
CA ALA A 158 -16.98 -14.61 2.59
C ALA A 158 -16.50 -14.06 3.96
N ARG A 159 -17.20 -14.46 5.03
CA ARG A 159 -16.78 -14.14 6.41
C ARG A 159 -15.44 -14.80 6.72
N GLY A 160 -14.66 -14.19 7.60
CA GLY A 160 -13.37 -14.72 8.04
C GLY A 160 -12.22 -14.58 7.03
N THR A 161 -12.48 -13.99 5.85
CA THR A 161 -11.43 -13.65 4.87
C THR A 161 -10.53 -12.54 5.39
N LYS A 162 -9.25 -12.58 5.00
CA LYS A 162 -8.30 -11.50 5.29
C LYS A 162 -7.98 -10.78 3.99
N ILE A 163 -8.16 -9.47 3.99
CA ILE A 163 -7.81 -8.61 2.86
C ILE A 163 -6.91 -7.50 3.38
N GLY A 164 -5.69 -7.45 2.85
CA GLY A 164 -4.65 -6.50 3.19
C GLY A 164 -4.99 -5.06 2.80
N GLU A 165 -4.22 -4.11 3.33
CA GLU A 165 -4.39 -2.69 3.07
C GLU A 165 -4.06 -2.33 1.61
N GLY A 166 -4.67 -1.26 1.09
CA GLY A 166 -4.49 -0.82 -0.29
C GLY A 166 -4.93 -1.81 -1.38
N SER A 167 -5.55 -2.93 -1.01
CA SER A 167 -6.07 -3.92 -1.96
C SER A 167 -7.46 -3.56 -2.45
N ILE A 168 -7.80 -3.98 -3.67
CA ILE A 168 -9.15 -3.84 -4.23
C ILE A 168 -9.73 -5.18 -4.69
N VAL A 169 -11.01 -5.37 -4.40
CA VAL A 169 -11.84 -6.45 -4.94
C VAL A 169 -12.91 -5.83 -5.84
N LEU A 170 -12.79 -6.06 -7.14
CA LEU A 170 -13.65 -5.45 -8.16
C LEU A 170 -15.00 -6.17 -8.30
N PRO A 171 -16.02 -5.57 -8.96
CA PRO A 171 -17.35 -6.14 -9.08
C PRO A 171 -17.34 -7.56 -9.65
N GLY A 172 -18.23 -8.43 -9.17
CA GLY A 172 -18.35 -9.82 -9.64
C GLY A 172 -17.32 -10.79 -9.06
N ALA A 173 -16.21 -10.28 -8.51
CA ALA A 173 -15.21 -11.14 -7.87
C ALA A 173 -15.78 -11.87 -6.64
N VAL A 174 -15.32 -13.09 -6.42
CA VAL A 174 -15.70 -13.95 -5.30
C VAL A 174 -14.47 -14.29 -4.47
N VAL A 175 -14.49 -14.01 -3.18
CA VAL A 175 -13.45 -14.39 -2.23
C VAL A 175 -14.05 -15.37 -1.23
N GLU A 176 -13.68 -16.64 -1.33
CA GLU A 176 -14.23 -17.73 -0.53
C GLU A 176 -13.65 -17.77 0.90
N GLU A 177 -14.29 -18.54 1.78
CA GLU A 177 -13.94 -18.63 3.20
C GLU A 177 -12.47 -19.06 3.41
N GLY A 178 -11.79 -18.36 4.31
CA GLY A 178 -10.40 -18.66 4.69
C GLY A 178 -9.34 -18.16 3.70
N ALA A 179 -9.72 -17.53 2.59
CA ALA A 179 -8.77 -16.89 1.69
C ALA A 179 -8.04 -15.71 2.37
N GLU A 180 -6.75 -15.58 2.07
CA GLU A 180 -5.87 -14.51 2.55
C GLU A 180 -5.32 -13.72 1.36
N ILE A 181 -5.79 -12.49 1.18
CA ILE A 181 -5.30 -11.54 0.19
C ILE A 181 -4.31 -10.59 0.86
N GLY A 182 -3.08 -10.56 0.35
CA GLY A 182 -2.03 -9.63 0.78
C GLY A 182 -2.34 -8.16 0.53
N ASN A 183 -1.39 -7.29 0.87
CA ASN A 183 -1.53 -5.85 0.69
C ASN A 183 -1.36 -5.44 -0.79
N PHE A 184 -2.03 -4.37 -1.20
CA PHE A 184 -1.94 -3.78 -2.55
C PHE A 184 -2.22 -4.74 -3.71
N CYS A 185 -3.07 -5.73 -3.46
CA CYS A 185 -3.53 -6.65 -4.49
C CYS A 185 -4.68 -6.04 -5.29
N ILE A 186 -4.77 -6.40 -6.56
CA ILE A 186 -5.91 -6.10 -7.42
C ILE A 186 -6.55 -7.44 -7.79
N ILE A 187 -7.79 -7.64 -7.37
CA ILE A 187 -8.60 -8.78 -7.78
C ILE A 187 -9.59 -8.28 -8.83
N ASP A 188 -9.40 -8.71 -10.08
CA ASP A 188 -10.19 -8.25 -11.22
C ASP A 188 -11.65 -8.70 -11.16
N PRO A 189 -12.51 -8.07 -11.98
CA PRO A 189 -13.90 -8.49 -12.07
C PRO A 189 -14.03 -9.98 -12.36
N ASP A 190 -15.04 -10.59 -11.75
CA ASP A 190 -15.41 -12.00 -11.97
C ASP A 190 -14.32 -13.04 -11.61
N VAL A 191 -13.21 -12.62 -10.99
CA VAL A 191 -12.19 -13.54 -10.47
C VAL A 191 -12.67 -14.23 -9.20
N VAL A 192 -12.43 -15.54 -9.11
CA VAL A 192 -12.68 -16.33 -7.90
C VAL A 192 -11.36 -16.63 -7.20
N VAL A 193 -11.27 -16.25 -5.92
CA VAL A 193 -10.20 -16.67 -5.00
C VAL A 193 -10.76 -17.77 -4.12
N HIS A 194 -10.22 -18.98 -4.26
CA HIS A 194 -10.78 -20.17 -3.62
C HIS A 194 -10.43 -20.28 -2.14
N SER A 195 -11.19 -21.14 -1.45
CA SER A 195 -11.02 -21.38 -0.03
C SER A 195 -9.57 -21.77 0.33
N GLY A 196 -9.02 -21.08 1.35
CA GLY A 196 -7.68 -21.32 1.86
C GLY A 196 -6.52 -20.80 0.99
N GLU A 197 -6.80 -20.18 -0.17
CA GLU A 197 -5.75 -19.60 -1.02
C GLU A 197 -5.07 -18.39 -0.37
N LYS A 198 -3.79 -18.21 -0.72
CA LYS A 198 -2.97 -17.10 -0.24
C LYS A 198 -2.43 -16.29 -1.42
N ILE A 199 -2.98 -15.09 -1.60
CA ILE A 199 -2.55 -14.16 -2.63
C ILE A 199 -1.46 -13.26 -2.07
N VAL A 200 -0.27 -13.29 -2.68
CA VAL A 200 0.90 -12.51 -2.24
C VAL A 200 0.67 -11.02 -2.48
N GLU A 201 1.25 -10.16 -1.64
CA GLU A 201 1.19 -8.69 -1.79
C GLU A 201 1.58 -8.22 -3.20
N TYR A 202 0.96 -7.13 -3.65
CA TYR A 202 1.12 -6.54 -4.98
C TYR A 202 0.73 -7.45 -6.16
N THR A 203 0.06 -8.57 -5.93
CA THR A 203 -0.45 -9.41 -7.03
C THR A 203 -1.59 -8.69 -7.74
N HIS A 204 -1.61 -8.78 -9.07
CA HIS A 204 -2.77 -8.44 -9.89
C HIS A 204 -3.30 -9.76 -10.44
N LEU A 205 -4.45 -10.19 -9.91
CA LEU A 205 -5.12 -11.41 -10.32
C LEU A 205 -6.17 -11.05 -11.37
N THR A 206 -5.96 -11.51 -12.60
CA THR A 206 -6.80 -11.28 -13.78
C THR A 206 -7.39 -12.60 -14.26
N LEU A 207 -8.57 -12.56 -14.89
CA LEU A 207 -9.01 -13.66 -15.75
C LEU A 207 -8.07 -13.69 -16.96
N THR A 208 -7.51 -14.87 -17.27
CA THR A 208 -6.76 -15.13 -18.51
C THR A 208 -7.63 -15.85 -19.52
#